data_AF-A0A6J8EPC7-F1
#
_entry.id   AF-A0A6J8EPC7-F1
#
_cell.length_a   1.000
_cell.length_b   1.000
_cell.length_c   1.000
_cell.angle_alpha   90.00
_cell.angle_beta   90.00
_cell.angle_gamma   90.00
#
_symmetry.space_group_name_H-M   'P 1'
#
loop_
_entity.id
_entity.type
_entity.pdbx_description
1 polymer ?
#
loop_
_entity_poly.entity_id
_entity_poly.type
_entity_poly.pdbx_seq_one_letter_code
_entity_poly.pdbx_strand_id
1 'polypeptide(L)'
;MSSRRRKARRRKTSNEQSRNFLDFSTHDSVPSYDGRILVVGVYEAGKTSLVMNLIGEEIPTERQSTDGIDVHFGKLLFEMKTQMFLKKKTDLHSFPKAVYQKVLACLETVHKSKASKQSKKSNQDFLQEDQCLFPANQDEVQRKQESITHALIECFTDKQIKSHLILQRLFFVNSLDESDTGINELRSFLSKLLVDNPQWRQKVPKQFVFLEMMLAILVDEGEYILSREDIDIINRENEFTPLSEEELDRFLHIQNSCGKLTYIDTHYLRNFIVINPTCIIDLLKAIVTAFPSTSDMKHGRLRKSDLTKMFDSEKFNRLGSYTDFFRELLVYYDILAEIRRYDKTTGRKIEIECYFVPCLIYETNTTSFFKNCITSERCISFAFVFNKSYVPPAITSRLISCVLSIWNVKIYNKVELLFSAFVVVSLDRNHDLVVQADQTSIVICMIHKQRKELIIRDLASSVRQCLEENLHRISEVYSDSYAESPSRYVPFTMKVQSGCLSPSCLINVDDV
;
A
#
# COMPACT_ATOMS: atom_id res chain seq x y z
N MET A 1 -12.51 -10.50 -25.34
CA MET A 1 -13.41 -10.65 -24.16
C MET A 1 -13.05 -11.78 -23.20
N SER A 2 -12.42 -12.90 -23.63
CA SER A 2 -12.08 -14.04 -22.74
C SER A 2 -10.94 -13.77 -21.73
N SER A 3 -10.00 -12.88 -22.06
CA SER A 3 -8.89 -12.45 -21.17
C SER A 3 -9.34 -11.50 -20.03
N ARG A 4 -10.37 -10.67 -20.26
CA ARG A 4 -10.86 -9.67 -19.29
C ARG A 4 -11.74 -10.28 -18.20
N ARG A 5 -12.60 -11.26 -18.53
CA ARG A 5 -13.41 -12.01 -17.53
C ARG A 5 -12.56 -12.89 -16.60
N ARG A 6 -11.35 -13.28 -17.02
CA ARG A 6 -10.42 -14.05 -16.19
C ARG A 6 -9.76 -13.21 -15.09
N LYS A 7 -9.51 -11.90 -15.30
CA LYS A 7 -8.86 -11.03 -14.30
C LYS A 7 -9.73 -10.74 -13.07
N ALA A 8 -11.04 -10.52 -13.24
CA ALA A 8 -11.96 -10.25 -12.12
C ALA A 8 -12.26 -11.51 -11.27
N ARG A 9 -12.29 -12.69 -11.89
CA ARG A 9 -12.48 -13.97 -11.18
C ARG A 9 -11.24 -14.42 -10.40
N ARG A 10 -10.05 -13.86 -10.70
CA ARG A 10 -8.73 -14.22 -10.15
C ARG A 10 -8.30 -13.46 -8.88
N ARG A 11 -8.89 -12.31 -8.57
CA ARG A 11 -8.63 -11.57 -7.31
C ARG A 11 -9.58 -11.97 -6.18
N LYS A 12 -10.75 -12.53 -6.52
CA LYS A 12 -11.70 -13.08 -5.54
C LYS A 12 -11.10 -14.24 -4.73
N THR A 13 -10.26 -15.06 -5.34
CA THR A 13 -9.60 -16.20 -4.68
C THR A 13 -8.53 -15.80 -3.68
N SER A 14 -7.81 -14.69 -3.89
CA SER A 14 -6.78 -14.25 -2.92
C SER A 14 -7.37 -13.68 -1.62
N ASN A 15 -8.57 -13.07 -1.68
CA ASN A 15 -9.21 -12.47 -0.50
C ASN A 15 -10.08 -13.46 0.30
N GLU A 16 -10.64 -14.49 -0.35
CA GLU A 16 -11.28 -15.62 0.36
C GLU A 16 -10.25 -16.47 1.11
N GLN A 17 -9.01 -16.57 0.60
CA GLN A 17 -7.92 -17.31 1.22
C GLN A 17 -7.33 -16.63 2.47
N SER A 18 -7.42 -15.30 2.58
CA SER A 18 -7.05 -14.58 3.81
C SER A 18 -7.91 -14.94 5.02
N ARG A 19 -9.12 -15.50 4.79
CA ARG A 19 -10.08 -15.89 5.85
C ARG A 19 -9.88 -17.30 6.38
N ASN A 20 -9.17 -18.17 5.65
CA ASN A 20 -8.93 -19.57 6.06
C ASN A 20 -7.45 -19.82 6.36
N PHE A 21 -6.95 -19.11 7.36
CA PHE A 21 -5.68 -19.39 8.04
C PHE A 21 -5.69 -20.74 8.81
N LEU A 22 -6.87 -21.39 8.90
CA LEU A 22 -7.24 -22.34 9.95
C LEU A 22 -7.22 -23.82 9.57
N ASP A 23 -6.90 -24.19 8.33
CA ASP A 23 -7.10 -25.56 7.83
C ASP A 23 -5.80 -26.21 7.32
N PHE A 24 -4.78 -26.22 8.18
CA PHE A 24 -3.58 -27.06 8.00
C PHE A 24 -3.68 -28.28 8.93
N SER A 25 -3.30 -29.46 8.43
CA SER A 25 -3.38 -30.70 9.20
C SER A 25 -2.53 -30.62 10.49
N THR A 26 -3.08 -31.12 11.60
CA THR A 26 -2.67 -30.74 12.97
C THR A 26 -1.48 -31.51 13.53
N HIS A 27 -0.93 -32.48 12.81
CA HIS A 27 -0.01 -33.47 13.38
C HIS A 27 1.45 -32.98 13.52
N ASP A 28 1.85 -31.93 12.78
CA ASP A 28 3.21 -31.37 12.89
C ASP A 28 3.22 -29.82 12.89
N SER A 29 2.60 -29.24 13.92
CA SER A 29 2.41 -27.79 14.05
C SER A 29 3.13 -27.16 15.24
N VAL A 30 3.57 -25.91 15.06
CA VAL A 30 4.24 -25.07 16.05
C VAL A 30 3.58 -23.69 16.14
N PRO A 31 3.64 -22.99 17.28
CA PRO A 31 3.11 -21.64 17.40
C PRO A 31 3.95 -20.64 16.58
N SER A 32 3.28 -19.82 15.76
CA SER A 32 3.87 -18.64 15.11
C SER A 32 3.77 -17.40 16.02
N TYR A 33 4.76 -16.52 15.92
CA TYR A 33 4.91 -15.31 16.71
C TYR A 33 5.19 -14.12 15.80
N ASP A 34 4.21 -13.78 14.97
CA ASP A 34 4.31 -12.66 14.03
C ASP A 34 3.50 -11.45 14.49
N GLY A 35 4.09 -10.28 14.29
CA GLY A 35 3.44 -9.01 14.55
C GLY A 35 3.90 -7.96 13.54
N ARG A 36 2.96 -7.11 13.09
CA ARG A 36 3.27 -5.96 12.24
C ARG A 36 2.74 -4.69 12.87
N ILE A 37 3.61 -3.70 12.97
CA ILE A 37 3.25 -2.35 13.45
C ILE A 37 3.41 -1.40 12.27
N LEU A 38 2.36 -0.67 11.94
CA LEU A 38 2.38 0.38 10.92
C LEU A 38 2.34 1.74 11.63
N VAL A 39 3.38 2.55 11.43
CA VAL A 39 3.45 3.91 11.97
C VAL A 39 3.04 4.90 10.88
N VAL A 40 1.97 5.66 11.13
CA VAL A 40 1.40 6.61 10.17
C VAL A 40 1.33 7.99 10.81
N GLY A 41 1.57 9.03 10.02
CA GLY A 41 1.54 10.41 10.48
C GLY A 41 2.03 11.38 9.41
N VAL A 42 1.69 12.66 9.59
CA VAL A 42 2.06 13.73 8.65
C VAL A 42 3.57 13.89 8.50
N TYR A 43 3.99 14.60 7.46
CA TYR A 43 5.38 14.97 7.22
C TYR A 43 6.00 15.62 8.48
N GLU A 44 7.27 15.29 8.77
CA GLU A 44 8.00 15.78 9.95
C GLU A 44 7.40 15.49 11.34
N ALA A 45 6.40 14.61 11.46
CA ALA A 45 5.81 14.22 12.74
C ALA A 45 6.72 13.39 13.67
N GLY A 46 8.01 13.20 13.35
CA GLY A 46 8.95 12.43 14.17
C GLY A 46 8.83 10.90 14.06
N LYS A 47 8.15 10.38 13.02
CA LYS A 47 7.94 8.94 12.80
C LYS A 47 9.24 8.13 12.79
N THR A 48 10.24 8.59 12.06
CA THR A 48 11.54 7.92 11.92
C THR A 48 12.25 7.85 13.26
N SER A 49 12.31 8.96 14.00
CA SER A 49 12.89 9.02 15.35
C SER A 49 12.18 8.07 16.32
N LEU A 50 10.84 8.00 16.27
CA LEU A 50 10.06 7.07 17.08
C LEU A 50 10.41 5.61 16.75
N VAL A 51 10.48 5.25 15.47
CA VAL A 51 10.81 3.88 15.04
C VAL A 51 12.24 3.51 15.45
N MET A 52 13.23 4.38 15.22
CA MET A 52 14.63 4.16 15.61
C MET A 52 14.76 3.95 17.12
N ASN A 53 14.07 4.77 17.92
CA ASN A 53 14.03 4.58 19.36
C ASN A 53 13.38 3.22 19.72
N LEU A 54 12.24 2.87 19.12
CA LEU A 54 11.56 1.60 19.39
C LEU A 54 12.44 0.36 19.09
N ILE A 55 13.19 0.37 17.99
CA ILE A 55 14.11 -0.73 17.62
C ILE A 55 15.45 -0.65 18.36
N GLY A 56 15.77 0.48 18.99
CA GLY A 56 17.03 0.72 19.69
C GLY A 56 18.20 0.92 18.74
N GLU A 57 17.97 1.57 17.59
CA GLU A 57 19.02 2.05 16.69
C GLU A 57 19.29 3.54 16.98
N GLU A 58 20.52 4.00 16.69
CA GLU A 58 20.90 5.40 16.89
C GLU A 58 20.02 6.33 16.05
N ILE A 59 19.56 7.42 16.67
CA ILE A 59 18.80 8.45 15.99
C ILE A 59 19.81 9.34 15.25
N PRO A 60 19.71 9.49 13.92
CA PRO A 60 20.61 10.36 13.18
C PRO A 60 20.62 11.78 13.76
N THR A 61 21.81 12.33 14.01
CA THR A 61 22.00 13.69 14.53
C THR A 61 21.58 14.76 13.53
N GLU A 62 21.72 14.46 12.23
CA GLU A 62 21.18 15.28 11.16
C GLU A 62 19.71 14.91 10.90
N ARG A 63 18.83 15.91 10.90
CA ARG A 63 17.42 15.76 10.51
C ARG A 63 17.33 15.41 9.03
N GLN A 64 17.44 14.14 8.71
CA GLN A 64 17.13 13.65 7.38
C GLN A 64 15.63 13.42 7.32
N SER A 65 14.96 14.20 6.48
CA SER A 65 13.58 13.93 6.15
C SER A 65 13.49 12.59 5.43
N THR A 66 12.68 11.66 5.94
CA THR A 66 12.37 10.45 5.19
C THR A 66 11.50 10.82 3.99
N ASP A 67 12.10 10.90 2.81
CA ASP A 67 11.35 10.93 1.56
C ASP A 67 10.83 9.52 1.24
N GLY A 68 9.58 9.25 1.61
CA GLY A 68 8.83 8.05 1.20
C GLY A 68 8.50 7.04 2.31
N ILE A 69 8.46 5.76 1.95
CA ILE A 69 8.07 4.64 2.82
C ILE A 69 9.32 3.95 3.38
N ASP A 70 9.42 3.79 4.70
CA ASP A 70 10.47 3.00 5.34
C ASP A 70 9.89 1.72 5.96
N VAL A 71 10.60 0.60 5.80
CA VAL A 71 10.18 -0.70 6.33
C VAL A 71 11.34 -1.37 7.04
N HIS A 72 11.09 -1.83 8.27
CA HIS A 72 12.07 -2.48 9.12
C HIS A 72 11.63 -3.93 9.40
N PHE A 73 12.23 -4.90 8.72
CA PHE A 73 11.96 -6.33 8.92
C PHE A 73 12.86 -6.93 9.99
N GLY A 74 12.31 -7.69 10.93
CA GLY A 74 13.09 -8.46 11.93
C GLY A 74 13.92 -7.63 12.94
N LYS A 75 13.83 -6.29 12.89
CA LYS A 75 14.62 -5.39 13.74
C LYS A 75 14.03 -5.19 15.15
N LEU A 76 12.74 -5.43 15.31
CA LEU A 76 12.05 -5.31 16.59
C LEU A 76 12.15 -6.64 17.34
N LEU A 77 13.05 -6.71 18.32
CA LEU A 77 13.28 -7.93 19.09
C LEU A 77 12.24 -8.06 20.21
N PHE A 78 11.62 -9.24 20.32
CA PHE A 78 10.61 -9.53 21.35
C PHE A 78 11.07 -10.70 22.23
N GLU A 79 11.21 -10.49 23.53
CA GLU A 79 11.59 -11.55 24.47
C GLU A 79 10.38 -12.34 24.92
N MET A 80 10.30 -13.61 24.51
CA MET A 80 9.14 -14.47 24.80
C MET A 80 8.87 -14.73 26.29
N LYS A 81 9.93 -14.71 27.12
CA LYS A 81 9.82 -14.98 28.57
C LYS A 81 9.21 -13.80 29.33
N THR A 82 9.66 -12.59 29.01
CA THR A 82 9.23 -11.35 29.66
C THR A 82 8.08 -10.67 28.93
N GLN A 83 7.79 -11.11 27.70
CA GLN A 83 6.80 -10.54 26.78
C GLN A 83 7.00 -9.04 26.57
N MET A 84 8.25 -8.66 26.35
CA MET A 84 8.67 -7.26 26.24
C MET A 84 9.57 -7.09 25.02
N PHE A 85 9.51 -5.90 24.41
CA PHE A 85 10.51 -5.50 23.42
C PHE A 85 11.89 -5.37 24.06
N LEU A 86 12.90 -5.90 23.37
CA LEU A 86 14.29 -5.72 23.73
C LEU A 86 14.85 -4.51 22.99
N LYS A 87 15.59 -3.66 23.71
CA LYS A 87 16.52 -2.73 23.06
C LYS A 87 17.69 -3.54 22.51
N LYS A 88 18.04 -3.33 21.24
CA LYS A 88 19.22 -3.95 20.64
C LYS A 88 20.45 -3.57 21.48
N LYS A 89 21.11 -4.55 22.10
CA LYS A 89 22.48 -4.39 22.61
C LYS A 89 23.43 -4.77 21.49
N THR A 90 24.52 -4.03 21.37
CA THR A 90 25.54 -4.05 20.30
C THR A 90 26.11 -5.42 19.92
N ASP A 91 25.87 -6.48 20.70
CA ASP A 91 26.41 -7.83 20.47
C ASP A 91 25.39 -8.88 19.98
N LEU A 92 24.15 -8.50 19.66
CA LEU A 92 23.19 -9.46 19.07
C LEU A 92 23.36 -9.52 17.55
N HIS A 93 24.02 -10.58 17.06
CA HIS A 93 24.18 -10.90 15.64
C HIS A 93 22.88 -10.73 14.85
N SER A 94 23.01 -10.35 13.57
CA SER A 94 21.92 -10.30 12.60
C SER A 94 21.07 -11.57 12.66
N PHE A 95 19.79 -11.37 12.92
CA PHE A 95 18.73 -12.36 12.78
C PHE A 95 18.71 -12.75 11.30
N PRO A 96 19.02 -14.01 10.89
CA PRO A 96 18.29 -15.23 11.28
C PRO A 96 19.17 -16.45 11.73
N LYS A 97 20.50 -16.42 11.55
CA LYS A 97 21.38 -17.60 11.69
C LYS A 97 21.56 -18.07 13.15
N ALA A 98 21.67 -17.12 14.09
CA ALA A 98 21.80 -17.41 15.52
C ALA A 98 20.49 -17.89 16.17
N VAL A 99 19.35 -17.52 15.58
CA VAL A 99 18.04 -18.03 16.01
C VAL A 99 17.80 -19.41 15.42
N TYR A 100 18.25 -19.71 14.21
CA TYR A 100 18.19 -21.07 13.66
C TYR A 100 18.93 -22.09 14.53
N GLN A 101 20.17 -21.80 14.92
CA GLN A 101 20.92 -22.67 15.83
C GLN A 101 20.22 -22.81 17.20
N LYS A 102 19.56 -21.74 17.69
CA LYS A 102 18.80 -21.76 18.95
C LYS A 102 17.42 -22.41 18.84
N VAL A 103 16.75 -22.33 17.69
CA VAL A 103 15.43 -22.92 17.42
C VAL A 103 15.59 -24.41 17.17
N LEU A 104 16.60 -24.83 16.38
CA LEU A 104 16.99 -26.23 16.27
C LEU A 104 17.39 -26.80 17.63
N ALA A 105 18.26 -26.10 18.38
CA ALA A 105 18.59 -26.51 19.73
C ALA A 105 17.36 -26.50 20.67
N CYS A 106 16.40 -25.60 20.50
CA CYS A 106 15.13 -25.59 21.24
C CYS A 106 14.23 -26.78 20.89
N LEU A 107 14.15 -27.16 19.61
CA LEU A 107 13.38 -28.31 19.13
C LEU A 107 14.03 -29.63 19.59
N GLU A 108 15.35 -29.69 19.67
CA GLU A 108 16.11 -30.81 20.23
C GLU A 108 16.04 -30.87 21.78
N THR A 109 15.93 -29.72 22.45
CA THR A 109 15.86 -29.63 23.92
C THR A 109 14.47 -29.88 24.52
N VAL A 110 13.42 -30.01 23.70
CA VAL A 110 12.13 -30.60 24.15
C VAL A 110 12.31 -32.07 24.60
N HIS A 111 13.45 -32.70 24.27
CA HIS A 111 13.79 -34.04 24.74
C HIS A 111 14.59 -34.11 26.05
N LYS A 112 15.08 -33.01 26.63
CA LYS A 112 15.90 -33.06 27.86
C LYS A 112 15.58 -31.92 28.82
N SER A 113 14.84 -32.28 29.87
CA SER A 113 14.37 -31.39 30.92
C SER A 113 15.48 -30.85 31.84
N LYS A 114 15.23 -29.66 32.42
CA LYS A 114 15.68 -29.12 33.74
C LYS A 114 17.12 -28.58 33.88
N ALA A 115 17.24 -27.26 34.16
CA ALA A 115 17.70 -26.68 35.46
C ALA A 115 18.13 -25.19 35.37
N SER A 116 17.53 -24.35 36.25
CA SER A 116 18.01 -23.16 37.03
C SER A 116 19.35 -22.46 36.73
N LYS A 117 19.64 -21.17 37.06
CA LYS A 117 19.00 -19.97 37.66
C LYS A 117 20.06 -18.83 37.68
N GLN A 118 19.62 -17.55 37.69
CA GLN A 118 20.23 -16.35 38.37
C GLN A 118 21.58 -15.76 37.88
N SER A 119 21.94 -14.47 37.96
CA SER A 119 21.29 -13.18 38.32
C SER A 119 22.28 -11.98 38.23
N LYS A 120 21.77 -10.75 37.95
CA LYS A 120 22.14 -9.37 38.47
C LYS A 120 23.60 -8.86 38.28
N LYS A 121 23.99 -7.57 38.22
CA LYS A 121 23.49 -6.17 38.46
C LYS A 121 24.65 -5.23 37.96
N SER A 122 24.45 -4.11 37.25
CA SER A 122 24.21 -2.69 37.65
C SER A 122 25.45 -1.75 37.71
N ASN A 123 25.13 -0.45 37.52
CA ASN A 123 25.84 0.83 37.80
C ASN A 123 26.48 1.50 36.56
N GLN A 124 25.94 2.61 36.03
CA GLN A 124 25.88 4.03 36.49
C GLN A 124 27.22 4.76 36.34
N ASP A 125 27.28 5.81 35.49
CA ASP A 125 27.42 7.21 35.94
C ASP A 125 27.62 8.29 34.81
N PHE A 126 26.88 9.39 35.00
CA PHE A 126 27.18 10.84 34.80
C PHE A 126 27.19 11.62 33.43
N LEU A 127 26.43 12.75 33.48
CA LEU A 127 26.58 14.11 32.89
C LEU A 127 25.83 14.55 31.58
N GLN A 128 24.59 15.03 31.79
CA GLN A 128 24.03 16.41 31.60
C GLN A 128 24.35 17.32 30.38
N GLU A 129 23.27 17.99 29.93
CA GLU A 129 23.09 19.22 29.10
C GLU A 129 23.06 18.98 27.56
N ASP A 130 22.02 19.35 26.78
CA ASP A 130 21.12 20.52 26.79
C ASP A 130 19.64 20.20 26.46
N GLN A 131 18.72 20.84 27.19
CA GLN A 131 17.27 20.66 27.13
C GLN A 131 16.60 21.58 26.08
N CYS A 132 15.74 21.02 25.22
CA CYS A 132 14.62 21.77 24.65
C CYS A 132 13.50 21.84 25.69
N LEU A 133 13.38 23.00 26.36
CA LEU A 133 12.31 23.35 27.29
C LEU A 133 10.92 23.30 26.62
N PHE A 134 10.06 22.40 27.11
CA PHE A 134 8.66 22.71 27.38
C PHE A 134 8.35 22.26 28.81
N PRO A 135 8.35 23.15 29.82
CA PRO A 135 7.80 22.81 31.12
C PRO A 135 6.29 23.02 31.05
N ALA A 136 5.56 22.05 30.50
CA ALA A 136 4.11 22.00 30.69
C ALA A 136 3.85 21.26 32.00
N ASN A 137 3.14 21.90 32.93
CA ASN A 137 2.71 21.28 34.18
C ASN A 137 1.98 19.95 33.86
N GLN A 138 2.12 18.90 34.69
CA GLN A 138 1.46 17.60 34.44
C GLN A 138 -0.05 17.74 34.22
N ASP A 139 -0.68 18.69 34.92
CA ASP A 139 -2.10 19.04 34.75
C ASP A 139 -2.44 19.65 33.39
N GLU A 140 -1.50 20.34 32.73
CA GLU A 140 -1.69 20.95 31.41
C GLU A 140 -1.57 19.90 30.30
N VAL A 141 -0.61 18.97 30.44
CA VAL A 141 -0.47 17.80 29.55
C VAL A 141 -1.73 16.94 29.62
N GLN A 142 -2.24 16.69 30.83
CA GLN A 142 -3.45 15.89 31.03
C GLN A 142 -4.71 16.57 30.49
N ARG A 143 -4.87 17.89 30.67
CA ARG A 143 -5.98 18.65 30.04
C ARG A 143 -5.92 18.62 28.51
N LYS A 144 -4.74 18.78 27.91
CA LYS A 144 -4.57 18.67 26.44
C LYS A 144 -4.88 17.26 25.95
N GLN A 145 -4.48 16.23 26.72
CA GLN A 145 -4.77 14.83 26.42
C GLN A 145 -6.28 14.57 26.37
N GLU A 146 -7.02 15.02 27.39
CA GLU A 146 -8.48 14.88 27.44
C GLU A 146 -9.17 15.61 26.29
N SER A 147 -8.73 16.84 26.00
CA SER A 147 -9.28 17.65 24.90
C SER A 147 -9.05 17.00 23.52
N ILE A 148 -7.84 16.52 23.23
CA ILE A 148 -7.53 15.85 21.95
C ILE A 148 -8.30 14.53 21.85
N THR A 149 -8.36 13.76 22.95
CA THR A 149 -9.10 12.50 22.99
C THR A 149 -10.59 12.72 22.68
N HIS A 150 -11.20 13.75 23.26
CA HIS A 150 -12.58 14.11 23.00
C HIS A 150 -12.81 14.45 21.53
N ALA A 151 -11.96 15.32 20.96
CA ALA A 151 -12.03 15.70 19.55
C ALA A 151 -11.87 14.49 18.61
N LEU A 152 -10.95 13.57 18.90
CA LEU A 152 -10.78 12.35 18.11
C LEU A 152 -12.01 11.43 18.19
N ILE A 153 -12.62 11.27 19.38
CA ILE A 153 -13.82 10.43 19.54
C ILE A 153 -15.00 10.98 18.73
N GLU A 154 -15.11 12.31 18.62
CA GLU A 154 -16.11 12.99 17.79
C GLU A 154 -15.85 12.77 16.29
N CYS A 155 -14.59 12.71 15.86
CA CYS A 155 -14.24 12.44 14.45
C CYS A 155 -14.61 11.02 13.98
N PHE A 156 -14.63 10.04 14.89
CA PHE A 156 -14.92 8.64 14.55
C PHE A 156 -16.31 8.23 15.02
N THR A 157 -17.37 8.60 14.30
CA THR A 157 -18.76 8.25 14.68
C THR A 157 -19.16 6.81 14.32
N ASP A 158 -18.45 6.17 13.40
CA ASP A 158 -18.71 4.81 12.93
C ASP A 158 -18.37 3.76 14.01
N LYS A 159 -19.36 2.93 14.36
CA LYS A 159 -19.24 1.91 15.42
C LYS A 159 -18.24 0.80 15.08
N GLN A 160 -18.10 0.42 13.81
CA GLN A 160 -17.14 -0.60 13.36
C GLN A 160 -15.71 -0.06 13.38
N ILE A 161 -15.51 1.19 12.93
CA ILE A 161 -14.19 1.82 13.02
C ILE A 161 -13.78 1.98 14.49
N LYS A 162 -14.72 2.44 15.33
CA LYS A 162 -14.50 2.59 16.78
C LYS A 162 -14.07 1.29 17.46
N SER A 163 -14.55 0.11 17.05
CA SER A 163 -14.12 -1.17 17.65
C SER A 163 -12.67 -1.54 17.36
N HIS A 164 -12.04 -0.91 16.35
CA HIS A 164 -10.63 -1.14 16.01
C HIS A 164 -9.70 -0.02 16.49
N LEU A 165 -10.24 1.06 17.08
CA LEU A 165 -9.45 2.19 17.55
C LEU A 165 -9.30 2.16 19.07
N ILE A 166 -8.07 2.33 19.56
CA ILE A 166 -7.80 2.53 20.97
C ILE A 166 -7.50 4.01 21.20
N LEU A 167 -8.55 4.83 21.31
CA LEU A 167 -8.44 6.28 21.49
C LEU A 167 -8.30 6.70 22.96
N GLN A 168 -8.62 5.80 23.90
CA GLN A 168 -8.61 6.11 25.34
C GLN A 168 -7.21 6.31 25.92
N ARG A 169 -6.15 6.06 25.14
CA ARG A 169 -4.77 6.13 25.61
C ARG A 169 -3.88 6.81 24.57
N LEU A 170 -3.66 8.11 24.76
CA LEU A 170 -2.64 8.87 24.04
C LEU A 170 -1.31 8.77 24.77
N PHE A 171 -0.22 8.61 24.01
CA PHE A 171 1.14 8.58 24.54
C PHE A 171 1.85 9.87 24.16
N PHE A 172 2.39 10.58 25.15
CA PHE A 172 3.27 11.72 24.94
C PHE A 172 4.70 11.21 25.11
N VAL A 173 5.50 11.33 24.05
CA VAL A 173 6.82 10.73 23.99
C VAL A 173 7.84 11.75 23.52
N ASN A 174 9.00 11.79 24.17
CA ASN A 174 10.18 12.43 23.60
C ASN A 174 11.01 11.38 22.86
N SER A 175 10.83 11.28 21.54
CA SER A 175 11.55 10.29 20.71
C SER A 175 13.08 10.43 20.74
N LEU A 176 13.61 11.59 21.16
CA LEU A 176 15.04 11.84 21.25
C LEU A 176 15.64 11.41 22.60
N ASP A 177 14.81 11.19 23.62
CA ASP A 177 15.26 10.71 24.92
C ASP A 177 15.07 9.19 25.00
N GLU A 178 16.18 8.44 25.04
CA GLU A 178 16.14 6.99 25.13
C GLU A 178 15.59 6.48 26.48
N SER A 179 15.62 7.32 27.51
CA SER A 179 15.13 7.03 28.85
C SER A 179 13.69 7.50 29.08
N ASP A 180 13.06 8.10 28.07
CA ASP A 180 11.70 8.63 28.13
C ASP A 180 10.70 7.59 28.66
N THR A 181 10.01 7.95 29.74
CA THR A 181 9.03 7.08 30.39
C THR A 181 7.84 6.80 29.47
N GLY A 182 7.42 7.78 28.66
CA GLY A 182 6.34 7.64 27.69
C GLY A 182 6.64 6.60 26.60
N ILE A 183 7.88 6.54 26.11
CA ILE A 183 8.30 5.49 25.16
C ILE A 183 8.29 4.12 25.81
N ASN A 184 8.74 4.02 27.06
CA ASN A 184 8.71 2.74 27.78
C ASN A 184 7.28 2.26 28.04
N GLU A 185 6.36 3.17 28.36
CA GLU A 185 4.93 2.89 28.46
C GLU A 185 4.34 2.44 27.12
N LEU A 186 4.69 3.13 26.02
CA LEU A 186 4.27 2.76 24.67
C LEU A 186 4.79 1.35 24.30
N ARG A 187 6.06 1.03 24.59
CA ARG A 187 6.64 -0.30 24.35
C ARG A 187 5.88 -1.38 25.12
N SER A 188 5.61 -1.17 26.41
CA SER A 188 4.88 -2.13 27.24
C SER A 188 3.44 -2.33 26.72
N PHE A 189 2.78 -1.24 26.34
CA PHE A 189 1.43 -1.29 25.79
C PHE A 189 1.38 -2.05 24.46
N LEU A 190 2.27 -1.73 23.52
CA LEU A 190 2.39 -2.43 22.24
C LEU A 190 2.74 -3.91 22.44
N SER A 191 3.60 -4.24 23.41
CA SER A 191 3.93 -5.64 23.74
C SER A 191 2.69 -6.42 24.17
N LYS A 192 1.85 -5.82 25.02
CA LYS A 192 0.57 -6.41 25.43
C LYS A 192 -0.37 -6.61 24.25
N LEU A 193 -0.51 -5.60 23.39
CA LEU A 193 -1.37 -5.70 22.20
C LEU A 193 -0.93 -6.79 21.23
N LEU A 194 0.37 -7.01 21.06
CA LEU A 194 0.89 -8.10 20.23
C LEU A 194 0.55 -9.47 20.82
N VAL A 195 0.71 -9.65 22.13
CA VAL A 195 0.39 -10.92 22.80
C VAL A 195 -1.11 -11.24 22.76
N ASP A 196 -1.94 -10.20 22.88
CA ASP A 196 -3.40 -10.32 22.83
C ASP A 196 -3.93 -10.47 21.38
N ASN A 197 -3.07 -10.36 20.36
CA ASN A 197 -3.47 -10.50 18.97
C ASN A 197 -3.90 -11.95 18.66
N PRO A 198 -5.05 -12.20 18.02
CA PRO A 198 -5.51 -13.56 17.70
C PRO A 198 -4.56 -14.41 16.84
N GLN A 199 -3.72 -13.77 16.02
CA GLN A 199 -2.71 -14.45 15.21
C GLN A 199 -1.49 -14.90 16.03
N TRP A 200 -1.30 -14.32 17.22
CA TRP A 200 -0.21 -14.68 18.11
C TRP A 200 -0.40 -16.10 18.63
N ARG A 201 0.65 -16.93 18.61
CA ARG A 201 0.62 -18.35 18.96
C ARG A 201 -0.27 -19.21 18.08
N GLN A 202 -0.69 -18.71 16.92
CA GLN A 202 -1.42 -19.53 15.97
C GLN A 202 -0.56 -20.72 15.54
N LYS A 203 -1.16 -21.91 15.51
CA LYS A 203 -0.47 -23.12 15.07
C LYS A 203 -0.29 -23.10 13.55
N VAL A 204 0.95 -23.26 13.10
CA VAL A 204 1.35 -23.39 11.69
C VAL A 204 2.20 -24.64 11.51
N PRO A 205 2.25 -25.25 10.31
CA PRO A 205 3.15 -26.38 10.05
C PRO A 205 4.61 -26.03 10.36
N LYS A 206 5.41 -26.96 10.87
CA LYS A 206 6.86 -26.74 11.06
C LYS A 206 7.56 -26.30 9.77
N GLN A 207 7.12 -26.87 8.65
CA GLN A 207 7.61 -26.52 7.32
C GLN A 207 7.38 -25.04 6.96
N PHE A 208 6.32 -24.40 7.46
CA PHE A 208 6.13 -22.96 7.27
C PHE A 208 7.25 -22.16 7.93
N VAL A 209 7.55 -22.48 9.19
CA VAL A 209 8.60 -21.79 9.96
C VAL A 209 9.96 -22.02 9.30
N PHE A 210 10.25 -23.24 8.84
CA PHE A 210 11.47 -23.52 8.10
C PHE A 210 11.60 -22.64 6.84
N LEU A 211 10.55 -22.60 6.01
CA LEU A 211 10.54 -21.79 4.78
C LEU A 211 10.75 -20.30 5.10
N GLU A 212 10.01 -19.74 6.06
CA GLU A 212 10.19 -18.34 6.48
C GLU A 212 11.63 -18.04 6.88
N MET A 213 12.26 -18.96 7.61
CA MET A 213 13.65 -18.79 8.07
C MET A 213 14.64 -18.85 6.90
N MET A 214 14.49 -19.81 5.98
CA MET A 214 15.35 -19.92 4.80
C MET A 214 15.26 -18.68 3.92
N LEU A 215 14.03 -18.19 3.69
CA LEU A 215 13.83 -16.95 2.97
C LEU A 215 14.48 -15.76 3.68
N ALA A 216 14.36 -15.67 5.01
CA ALA A 216 15.02 -14.61 5.78
C ALA A 216 16.56 -14.67 5.69
N ILE A 217 17.16 -15.86 5.63
CA ILE A 217 18.61 -16.05 5.45
C ILE A 217 19.03 -15.53 4.08
N LEU A 218 18.31 -15.90 3.02
CA LEU A 218 18.60 -15.42 1.67
C LEU A 218 18.48 -13.89 1.58
N VAL A 219 17.48 -13.30 2.24
CA VAL A 219 17.37 -11.84 2.34
C VAL A 219 18.57 -11.21 3.04
N ASP A 220 19.07 -11.80 4.15
CA ASP A 220 20.27 -11.32 4.86
C ASP A 220 21.55 -11.47 4.01
N GLU A 221 21.61 -12.50 3.16
CA GLU A 221 22.67 -12.70 2.17
C GLU A 221 22.58 -11.74 0.97
N GLY A 222 21.51 -10.94 0.91
CA GLY A 222 21.32 -9.87 -0.08
C GLY A 222 20.53 -10.29 -1.32
N GLU A 223 19.79 -11.41 -1.25
CA GLU A 223 18.84 -11.82 -2.27
C GLU A 223 17.51 -11.08 -2.15
N TYR A 224 16.91 -10.77 -3.30
CA TYR A 224 15.66 -10.01 -3.38
C TYR A 224 14.51 -10.82 -3.98
N ILE A 225 14.83 -11.77 -4.85
CA ILE A 225 13.88 -12.46 -5.71
C ILE A 225 14.34 -13.90 -5.92
N LEU A 226 13.38 -14.82 -5.91
CA LEU A 226 13.61 -16.23 -6.22
C LEU A 226 12.65 -16.67 -7.31
N SER A 227 13.04 -17.66 -8.10
CA SER A 227 12.10 -18.35 -8.97
C SER A 227 11.16 -19.25 -8.16
N ARG A 228 10.02 -19.64 -8.75
CA ARG A 228 9.16 -20.64 -8.13
C ARG A 228 9.89 -21.98 -7.94
N GLU A 229 10.74 -22.34 -8.89
CA GLU A 229 11.54 -23.57 -8.83
C GLU A 229 12.49 -23.56 -7.63
N ASP A 230 13.13 -22.43 -7.33
CA ASP A 230 14.00 -22.28 -6.15
C ASP A 230 13.21 -22.46 -4.85
N ILE A 231 12.00 -21.92 -4.75
CA ILE A 231 11.12 -22.12 -3.59
C ILE A 231 10.76 -23.60 -3.43
N ASP A 232 10.45 -24.29 -4.52
CA ASP A 232 10.12 -25.72 -4.51
C ASP A 232 11.32 -26.60 -4.14
N ILE A 233 12.54 -26.16 -4.45
CA ILE A 233 13.79 -26.80 -4.03
C ILE A 233 13.94 -26.64 -2.51
N ILE A 234 13.87 -25.41 -1.99
CA ILE A 234 13.98 -25.13 -0.55
C ILE A 234 12.92 -25.89 0.25
N ASN A 235 11.70 -26.01 -0.27
CA ASN A 235 10.62 -26.78 0.35
C ASN A 235 10.96 -28.28 0.52
N ARG A 236 11.95 -28.80 -0.21
CA ARG A 236 12.37 -30.21 -0.17
C ARG A 236 13.74 -30.42 0.51
N GLU A 237 14.40 -29.36 0.95
CA GLU A 237 15.78 -29.40 1.46
C GLU A 237 15.93 -29.84 2.92
N ASN A 238 14.85 -30.23 3.60
CA ASN A 238 14.87 -30.56 5.01
C ASN A 238 14.14 -31.87 5.36
N GLU A 239 14.23 -32.28 6.63
CA GLU A 239 13.66 -33.54 7.14
C GLU A 239 12.15 -33.48 7.44
N PHE A 240 11.55 -32.29 7.43
CA PHE A 240 10.10 -32.13 7.59
C PHE A 240 9.37 -32.57 6.32
N THR A 241 8.07 -32.83 6.46
CA THR A 241 7.22 -33.14 5.31
C THR A 241 7.11 -31.90 4.42
N PRO A 242 7.52 -31.97 3.13
CA PRO A 242 7.37 -30.86 2.21
C PRO A 242 5.90 -30.46 2.05
N LEU A 243 5.64 -29.17 1.86
CA LEU A 243 4.30 -28.72 1.49
C LEU A 243 3.95 -29.24 0.10
N SER A 244 2.71 -29.69 -0.08
CA SER A 244 2.16 -29.90 -1.43
C SER A 244 2.10 -28.57 -2.21
N GLU A 245 1.93 -28.64 -3.53
CA GLU A 245 1.78 -27.46 -4.40
C GLU A 245 0.70 -26.49 -3.89
N GLU A 246 -0.47 -27.01 -3.50
CA GLU A 246 -1.57 -26.20 -2.99
C GLU A 246 -1.26 -25.56 -1.63
N GLU A 247 -0.56 -26.29 -0.76
CA GLU A 247 -0.13 -25.77 0.54
C GLU A 247 0.97 -24.73 0.42
N LEU A 248 1.88 -24.90 -0.54
CA LEU A 248 2.95 -23.94 -0.84
C LEU A 248 2.40 -22.66 -1.47
N ASP A 249 1.43 -22.76 -2.39
CA ASP A 249 0.70 -21.59 -2.88
C ASP A 249 -0.02 -20.86 -1.75
N ARG A 250 -0.67 -21.61 -0.86
CA ARG A 250 -1.33 -21.03 0.33
C ARG A 250 -0.32 -20.35 1.25
N PHE A 251 0.85 -20.95 1.48
CA PHE A 251 1.95 -20.33 2.20
C PHE A 251 2.32 -18.99 1.57
N LEU A 252 2.63 -18.94 0.27
CA LEU A 252 3.03 -17.71 -0.42
C LEU A 252 1.94 -16.63 -0.36
N HIS A 253 0.66 -17.01 -0.49
CA HIS A 253 -0.46 -16.08 -0.35
C HIS A 253 -0.59 -15.50 1.06
N ILE A 254 -0.37 -16.31 2.08
CA ILE A 254 -0.34 -15.87 3.48
C ILE A 254 0.82 -14.89 3.69
N GLN A 255 2.03 -15.26 3.28
CA GLN A 255 3.22 -14.41 3.44
C GLN A 255 3.11 -13.07 2.68
N ASN A 256 2.51 -13.10 1.48
CA ASN A 256 2.19 -11.92 0.70
C ASN A 256 1.17 -11.01 1.41
N SER A 257 0.13 -11.59 2.02
CA SER A 257 -0.88 -10.85 2.78
C SER A 257 -0.31 -10.21 4.05
N CYS A 258 0.66 -10.87 4.69
CA CYS A 258 1.43 -10.30 5.80
C CYS A 258 2.38 -9.17 5.36
N GLY A 259 2.69 -9.10 4.05
CA GLY A 259 3.66 -8.17 3.48
C GLY A 259 5.11 -8.55 3.75
N LYS A 260 5.38 -9.83 4.06
CA LYS A 260 6.72 -10.38 4.27
C LYS A 260 7.45 -10.63 2.95
N LEU A 261 6.69 -10.99 1.91
CA LEU A 261 7.16 -11.13 0.53
C LEU A 261 6.11 -10.57 -0.43
N THR A 262 6.40 -10.54 -1.73
CA THR A 262 5.40 -10.28 -2.77
C THR A 262 5.27 -11.46 -3.72
N TYR A 263 4.05 -12.02 -3.78
CA TYR A 263 3.67 -13.12 -4.66
C TYR A 263 2.36 -12.79 -5.36
N ILE A 264 2.38 -12.81 -6.70
CA ILE A 264 1.24 -12.51 -7.54
C ILE A 264 0.92 -13.72 -8.42
N ASP A 265 -0.12 -14.47 -8.06
CA ASP A 265 -0.59 -15.62 -8.85
C ASP A 265 -1.26 -15.18 -10.17
N THR A 266 -0.42 -14.82 -11.14
CA THR A 266 -0.80 -14.59 -12.52
C THR A 266 0.25 -15.22 -13.43
N HIS A 267 -0.16 -15.69 -14.61
CA HIS A 267 0.65 -16.52 -15.51
C HIS A 267 2.13 -16.13 -15.64
N TYR A 268 2.44 -14.83 -15.73
CA TYR A 268 3.83 -14.36 -15.83
C TYR A 268 4.45 -14.03 -14.47
N LEU A 269 3.71 -13.37 -13.57
CA LEU A 269 4.24 -12.93 -12.28
C LEU A 269 4.39 -14.05 -11.24
N ARG A 270 3.68 -15.17 -11.39
CA ARG A 270 3.74 -16.31 -10.45
C ARG A 270 5.09 -17.03 -10.46
N ASN A 271 5.88 -16.84 -11.52
CA ASN A 271 7.15 -17.53 -11.71
C ASN A 271 8.25 -16.98 -10.83
N PHE A 272 8.07 -15.78 -10.26
CA PHE A 272 9.05 -15.14 -9.40
C PHE A 272 8.39 -14.62 -8.12
N ILE A 273 9.11 -14.76 -7.02
CA ILE A 273 8.69 -14.34 -5.69
C ILE A 273 9.68 -13.28 -5.23
N VAL A 274 9.20 -12.07 -4.95
CA VAL A 274 10.05 -11.03 -4.33
C VAL A 274 10.09 -11.30 -2.83
N ILE A 275 11.15 -11.94 -2.38
CA ILE A 275 11.36 -12.34 -0.98
C ILE A 275 11.76 -11.16 -0.09
N ASN A 276 12.25 -10.06 -0.68
CA ASN A 276 12.53 -8.81 0.02
C ASN A 276 11.72 -7.65 -0.58
N PRO A 277 10.53 -7.32 -0.03
CA PRO A 277 9.67 -6.26 -0.55
C PRO A 277 10.27 -4.85 -0.53
N THR A 278 11.38 -4.63 0.21
CA THR A 278 12.05 -3.32 0.24
C THR A 278 12.54 -2.89 -1.14
N CYS A 279 12.92 -3.82 -2.02
CA CYS A 279 13.34 -3.45 -3.38
C CYS A 279 12.22 -2.76 -4.19
N ILE A 280 10.96 -3.16 -4.00
CA ILE A 280 9.81 -2.52 -4.67
C ILE A 280 9.64 -1.09 -4.13
N ILE A 281 9.85 -0.91 -2.83
CA ILE A 281 9.77 0.40 -2.17
C ILE A 281 10.91 1.31 -2.65
N ASP A 282 12.12 0.78 -2.78
CA ASP A 282 13.26 1.54 -3.29
C ASP A 282 13.09 1.92 -4.75
N LEU A 283 12.53 1.03 -5.58
CA LEU A 283 12.14 1.34 -6.96
C LEU A 283 11.09 2.45 -6.99
N LEU A 284 10.06 2.37 -6.13
CA LEU A 284 9.04 3.41 -6.00
C LEU A 284 9.63 4.76 -5.60
N LYS A 285 10.50 4.77 -4.58
CA LYS A 285 11.23 5.97 -4.15
C LYS A 285 12.02 6.53 -5.34
N ALA A 286 12.80 5.71 -6.03
CA ALA A 286 13.59 6.15 -7.18
C ALA A 286 12.72 6.76 -8.29
N ILE A 287 11.58 6.15 -8.63
CA ILE A 287 10.64 6.69 -9.62
C ILE A 287 10.15 8.09 -9.21
N VAL A 288 9.91 8.32 -7.91
CA VAL A 288 9.38 9.58 -7.40
C VAL A 288 10.46 10.63 -7.14
N THR A 289 11.64 10.24 -6.65
CA THR A 289 12.69 11.16 -6.14
C THR A 289 13.87 11.34 -7.08
N ALA A 290 14.26 10.33 -7.86
CA ALA A 290 15.51 10.35 -8.64
C ALA A 290 15.37 10.94 -10.05
N PHE A 291 14.16 10.99 -10.61
CA PHE A 291 13.92 11.49 -11.97
C PHE A 291 13.31 12.90 -12.15
N PRO A 292 13.01 13.73 -11.13
CA PRO A 292 12.31 15.01 -11.32
C PRO A 292 13.14 16.11 -12.03
N SER A 293 14.30 15.81 -12.60
CA SER A 293 15.13 16.76 -13.36
C SER A 293 14.69 16.96 -14.82
N THR A 294 13.61 16.33 -15.30
CA THR A 294 13.09 16.52 -16.67
C THR A 294 11.68 17.13 -16.73
N SER A 295 11.42 17.99 -17.72
CA SER A 295 10.14 18.69 -17.92
C SER A 295 8.95 17.75 -18.16
N ASP A 296 9.19 16.57 -18.74
CA ASP A 296 8.14 15.60 -19.12
C ASP A 296 7.49 14.91 -17.90
N MET A 297 8.19 14.86 -16.76
CA MET A 297 7.68 14.20 -15.55
C MET A 297 6.68 15.03 -14.75
N LYS A 298 6.63 16.36 -14.94
CA LYS A 298 5.56 17.21 -14.36
C LYS A 298 4.16 16.79 -14.82
N HIS A 299 4.09 16.11 -15.97
CA HIS A 299 2.87 15.55 -16.52
C HIS A 299 2.70 14.05 -16.23
N GLY A 300 3.45 13.51 -15.26
CA GLY A 300 3.39 12.12 -14.83
C GLY A 300 3.80 11.13 -15.92
N ARG A 301 4.75 11.47 -16.80
CA ARG A 301 5.25 10.55 -17.84
C ARG A 301 6.64 10.04 -17.51
N LEU A 302 6.82 8.73 -17.58
CA LEU A 302 8.10 8.04 -17.41
C LEU A 302 8.46 7.29 -18.69
N ARG A 303 9.55 7.66 -19.37
CA ARG A 303 9.96 6.98 -20.61
C ARG A 303 10.51 5.60 -20.27
N LYS A 304 10.31 4.63 -21.17
CA LYS A 304 10.91 3.29 -21.04
C LYS A 304 12.43 3.35 -20.91
N SER A 305 13.08 4.21 -21.68
CA SER A 305 14.54 4.41 -21.63
C SER A 305 15.02 4.85 -20.26
N ASP A 306 14.25 5.70 -19.57
CA ASP A 306 14.64 6.22 -18.27
C ASP A 306 14.43 5.16 -17.19
N LEU A 307 13.36 4.36 -17.30
CA LEU A 307 13.16 3.19 -16.47
C LEU A 307 14.31 2.18 -16.65
N THR A 308 14.74 1.89 -17.88
CA THR A 308 15.88 1.01 -18.15
C THR A 308 17.18 1.54 -17.52
N LYS A 309 17.49 2.84 -17.71
CA LYS A 309 18.67 3.46 -17.09
C LYS A 309 18.68 3.35 -15.57
N MET A 310 17.52 3.39 -14.93
CA MET A 310 17.43 3.19 -13.49
C MET A 310 17.76 1.76 -13.09
N PHE A 311 17.26 0.75 -13.81
CA PHE A 311 17.66 -0.64 -13.57
C PHE A 311 19.15 -0.88 -13.84
N ASP A 312 19.75 -0.15 -14.78
CA ASP A 312 21.19 -0.21 -15.07
C ASP A 312 22.06 0.53 -14.05
N SER A 313 21.46 1.31 -13.15
CA SER A 313 22.21 2.05 -12.13
C SER A 313 22.86 1.12 -11.11
N GLU A 314 23.96 1.57 -10.50
CA GLU A 314 24.67 0.80 -9.46
C GLU A 314 23.75 0.34 -8.32
N LYS A 315 22.74 1.15 -8.00
CA LYS A 315 21.75 0.84 -6.94
C LYS A 315 20.84 -0.34 -7.29
N PHE A 316 20.52 -0.55 -8.56
CA PHE A 316 19.51 -1.53 -9.01
C PHE A 316 20.04 -2.58 -9.99
N ASN A 317 21.34 -2.60 -10.28
CA ASN A 317 21.95 -3.52 -11.23
C ASN A 317 21.62 -5.01 -10.95
N ARG A 318 21.50 -5.40 -9.68
CA ARG A 318 21.08 -6.75 -9.25
C ARG A 318 19.65 -7.10 -9.67
N LEU A 319 18.81 -6.11 -9.90
CA LEU A 319 17.43 -6.29 -10.40
C LEU A 319 17.36 -6.27 -11.93
N GLY A 320 18.45 -5.94 -12.63
CA GLY A 320 18.48 -5.74 -14.07
C GLY A 320 17.99 -6.96 -14.87
N SER A 321 18.36 -8.18 -14.44
CA SER A 321 17.88 -9.43 -15.04
C SER A 321 16.36 -9.64 -14.92
N TYR A 322 15.71 -8.90 -14.02
CA TYR A 322 14.27 -9.00 -13.72
C TYR A 322 13.50 -7.74 -14.12
N THR A 323 14.08 -6.86 -14.94
CA THR A 323 13.47 -5.58 -15.37
C THR A 323 12.05 -5.76 -15.91
N ASP A 324 11.84 -6.76 -16.76
CA ASP A 324 10.54 -7.08 -17.35
C ASP A 324 9.52 -7.55 -16.31
N PHE A 325 9.98 -8.34 -15.33
CA PHE A 325 9.16 -8.77 -14.20
C PHE A 325 8.73 -7.58 -13.33
N PHE A 326 9.67 -6.74 -12.90
CA PHE A 326 9.35 -5.57 -12.08
C PHE A 326 8.46 -4.57 -12.81
N ARG A 327 8.65 -4.38 -14.11
CA ARG A 327 7.78 -3.55 -14.95
C ARG A 327 6.33 -4.06 -14.92
N GLU A 328 6.12 -5.35 -15.15
CA GLU A 328 4.77 -5.95 -15.08
C GLU A 328 4.19 -5.87 -13.65
N LEU A 329 5.03 -6.02 -12.63
CA LEU A 329 4.64 -5.90 -11.23
C LEU A 329 4.16 -4.48 -10.89
N LEU A 330 4.90 -3.45 -11.32
CA LEU A 330 4.52 -2.05 -11.12
C LEU A 330 3.24 -1.69 -11.88
N VAL A 331 3.03 -2.25 -13.07
CA VAL A 331 1.75 -2.15 -13.80
C VAL A 331 0.63 -2.87 -13.05
N TYR A 332 0.91 -4.03 -12.45
CA TYR A 332 -0.07 -4.79 -11.69
C TYR A 332 -0.60 -4.03 -10.46
N TYR A 333 0.28 -3.29 -9.79
CA TYR A 333 -0.04 -2.44 -8.63
C TYR A 333 -0.69 -1.09 -9.00
N ASP A 334 -0.92 -0.85 -10.30
CA ASP A 334 -1.40 0.43 -10.84
C ASP A 334 -0.50 1.63 -10.45
N ILE A 335 0.81 1.36 -10.26
CA ILE A 335 1.84 2.39 -10.07
C ILE A 335 2.18 2.99 -11.43
N LEU A 336 2.39 2.12 -12.42
CA LEU A 336 2.57 2.48 -13.81
C LEU A 336 1.29 2.16 -14.59
N ALA A 337 0.85 3.10 -15.42
CA ALA A 337 -0.24 2.87 -16.34
C ALA A 337 0.26 2.87 -17.79
N GLU A 338 -0.13 1.82 -18.52
CA GLU A 338 0.15 1.72 -19.95
C GLU A 338 -0.78 2.63 -20.75
N ILE A 339 -0.22 3.59 -21.48
CA ILE A 339 -0.98 4.37 -22.47
C ILE A 339 -1.12 3.49 -23.72
N ARG A 340 -2.23 2.75 -23.83
CA ARG A 340 -2.46 1.87 -24.97
C ARG A 340 -3.00 2.69 -26.13
N ARG A 341 -2.17 2.85 -27.16
CA ARG A 341 -2.56 3.49 -28.41
C ARG A 341 -2.69 2.44 -29.51
N TYR A 342 -3.67 2.64 -30.37
CA TYR A 342 -3.82 1.89 -31.61
C TYR A 342 -3.64 2.86 -32.77
N ASP A 343 -2.87 2.43 -33.75
CA ASP A 343 -2.75 3.13 -35.00
C ASP A 343 -4.11 3.07 -35.73
N LYS A 344 -4.67 4.24 -36.05
CA LYS A 344 -6.04 4.35 -36.57
C LYS A 344 -6.19 3.82 -38.00
N THR A 345 -5.10 3.71 -38.75
CA THR A 345 -5.09 3.27 -40.15
C THR A 345 -4.84 1.77 -40.26
N THR A 346 -3.95 1.22 -39.44
CA THR A 346 -3.54 -0.19 -39.46
C THR A 346 -4.21 -1.03 -38.39
N GLY A 347 -4.83 -0.41 -37.38
CA GLY A 347 -5.43 -1.09 -36.22
C GLY A 347 -4.40 -1.76 -35.31
N ARG A 348 -3.10 -1.61 -35.58
CA ARG A 348 -2.03 -2.24 -34.79
C ARG A 348 -1.81 -1.48 -33.48
N LYS A 349 -1.45 -2.22 -32.43
CA LYS A 349 -1.03 -1.61 -31.16
C LYS A 349 0.27 -0.85 -31.41
N ILE A 350 0.28 0.44 -31.09
CA ILE A 350 1.49 1.26 -31.12
C ILE A 350 2.34 0.86 -29.92
N GLU A 351 3.64 0.73 -30.14
CA GLU A 351 4.58 0.43 -29.07
C GLU A 351 4.53 1.52 -28.00
N ILE A 352 4.48 1.10 -26.74
CA ILE A 352 4.44 2.03 -25.61
C ILE A 352 5.84 2.62 -25.47
N GLU A 353 6.01 3.92 -25.65
CA GLU A 353 7.29 4.61 -25.42
C GLU A 353 7.42 5.14 -23.98
N CYS A 354 6.28 5.43 -23.32
CA CYS A 354 6.23 5.95 -21.96
C CYS A 354 5.09 5.33 -21.14
N TYR A 355 5.35 5.22 -19.84
CA TYR A 355 4.37 4.92 -18.80
C TYR A 355 3.81 6.21 -18.23
N PHE A 356 2.58 6.10 -17.71
CA PHE A 356 1.97 7.13 -16.90
C PHE A 356 2.12 6.80 -15.42
N VAL A 357 2.49 7.80 -14.61
CA VAL A 357 2.74 7.71 -13.17
C VAL A 357 1.83 8.73 -12.47
N PRO A 358 0.62 8.31 -12.04
CA PRO A 358 -0.42 9.23 -11.58
C PRO A 358 -0.02 10.09 -10.39
N CYS A 359 0.77 9.53 -9.47
CA CYS A 359 1.19 10.22 -8.25
C CYS A 359 2.17 11.38 -8.49
N LEU A 360 2.68 11.53 -9.71
CA LEU A 360 3.57 12.62 -10.09
C LEU A 360 2.82 13.83 -10.67
N ILE A 361 1.49 13.77 -10.78
CA ILE A 361 0.70 14.91 -11.22
C ILE A 361 0.21 15.69 -10.01
N TYR A 362 0.79 16.86 -9.82
CA TYR A 362 0.42 17.79 -8.76
C TYR A 362 -0.11 19.13 -9.29
N GLU A 363 0.00 19.40 -10.59
CA GLU A 363 -0.48 20.64 -11.19
C GLU A 363 -2.01 20.73 -11.14
N THR A 364 -2.52 21.92 -10.84
CA THR A 364 -3.96 22.21 -10.88
C THR A 364 -4.34 22.79 -12.25
N ASN A 365 -5.59 22.58 -12.67
CA ASN A 365 -6.07 23.10 -13.95
C ASN A 365 -6.16 24.64 -13.91
N THR A 366 -5.29 25.31 -14.65
CA THR A 366 -5.27 26.78 -14.81
C THR A 366 -5.90 27.25 -16.12
N THR A 367 -6.40 26.32 -16.94
CA THR A 367 -6.92 26.64 -18.27
C THR A 367 -8.34 27.21 -18.22
N SER A 368 -8.69 28.02 -19.22
CA SER A 368 -10.05 28.49 -19.43
C SER A 368 -10.97 27.45 -20.06
N PHE A 369 -10.51 26.20 -20.23
CA PHE A 369 -11.28 25.13 -20.89
C PHE A 369 -12.64 24.93 -20.22
N PHE A 370 -12.67 24.86 -18.89
CA PHE A 370 -13.90 24.64 -18.14
C PHE A 370 -14.96 25.71 -18.46
N LYS A 371 -14.56 26.99 -18.38
CA LYS A 371 -15.43 28.14 -18.67
C LYS A 371 -15.92 28.18 -20.12
N ASN A 372 -15.08 27.76 -21.06
CA ASN A 372 -15.32 27.93 -22.49
C ASN A 372 -15.99 26.72 -23.15
N CYS A 373 -15.81 25.52 -22.62
CA CYS A 373 -16.20 24.26 -23.27
C CYS A 373 -17.32 23.52 -22.55
N ILE A 374 -17.49 23.74 -21.24
CA ILE A 374 -18.48 23.01 -20.43
C ILE A 374 -19.71 23.89 -20.27
N THR A 375 -20.68 23.75 -21.18
CA THR A 375 -21.95 24.49 -21.16
C THR A 375 -23.13 23.54 -21.16
N SER A 376 -24.23 23.91 -20.48
CA SER A 376 -25.46 23.09 -20.38
C SER A 376 -26.12 22.77 -21.73
N GLU A 377 -25.76 23.50 -22.78
CA GLU A 377 -26.20 23.28 -24.16
C GLU A 377 -25.39 22.20 -24.89
N ARG A 378 -24.19 21.87 -24.42
CA ARG A 378 -23.24 20.99 -25.11
C ARG A 378 -22.86 19.73 -24.37
N CYS A 379 -23.23 19.63 -23.10
CA CYS A 379 -22.81 18.52 -22.26
C CYS A 379 -23.95 17.77 -21.58
N ILE A 380 -23.68 16.49 -21.31
CA ILE A 380 -24.40 15.67 -20.33
C ILE A 380 -23.42 15.25 -19.24
N SER A 381 -23.89 15.02 -18.01
CA SER A 381 -23.04 14.68 -16.88
C SER A 381 -23.64 13.58 -16.01
N PHE A 382 -22.77 12.92 -15.26
CA PHE A 382 -23.16 12.06 -14.15
C PHE A 382 -22.04 12.06 -13.11
N ALA A 383 -22.36 11.73 -11.88
CA ALA A 383 -21.41 11.71 -10.78
C ALA A 383 -21.45 10.38 -10.02
N PHE A 384 -20.27 9.91 -9.64
CA PHE A 384 -20.12 8.90 -8.61
C PHE A 384 -19.97 9.61 -7.27
N VAL A 385 -20.99 9.55 -6.42
CA VAL A 385 -21.03 10.21 -5.12
C VAL A 385 -20.66 9.20 -4.05
N PHE A 386 -19.57 9.43 -3.33
CA PHE A 386 -19.11 8.52 -2.30
C PHE A 386 -19.95 8.66 -1.03
N ASN A 387 -20.30 7.54 -0.43
CA ASN A 387 -21.08 7.49 0.82
C ASN A 387 -20.27 8.00 2.02
N LYS A 388 -18.94 8.01 1.89
CA LYS A 388 -18.01 8.61 2.86
C LYS A 388 -17.70 10.04 2.46
N SER A 389 -17.41 10.89 3.43
CA SER A 389 -17.08 12.32 3.25
C SER A 389 -15.79 12.60 2.48
N TYR A 390 -15.16 11.59 1.88
CA TYR A 390 -13.87 11.69 1.23
C TYR A 390 -13.66 10.65 0.13
N VAL A 391 -13.16 11.07 -1.04
CA VAL A 391 -12.66 10.21 -2.12
C VAL A 391 -11.14 10.00 -1.92
N PRO A 392 -10.67 8.78 -1.65
CA PRO A 392 -9.25 8.49 -1.56
C PRO A 392 -8.49 8.89 -2.85
N PRO A 393 -7.35 9.62 -2.79
CA PRO A 393 -6.63 10.10 -3.97
C PRO A 393 -6.18 8.96 -4.90
N ALA A 394 -5.90 7.80 -4.32
CA ALA A 394 -5.52 6.61 -5.04
C ALA A 394 -6.67 6.04 -5.91
N ILE A 395 -7.94 6.23 -5.53
CA ILE A 395 -9.09 5.86 -6.38
C ILE A 395 -9.11 6.76 -7.62
N THR A 396 -9.02 8.08 -7.42
CA THR A 396 -8.99 9.06 -8.51
C THR A 396 -7.82 8.81 -9.46
N SER A 397 -6.61 8.62 -8.92
CA SER A 397 -5.40 8.34 -9.68
C SER A 397 -5.51 7.08 -10.56
N ARG A 398 -6.07 6.00 -9.99
CA ARG A 398 -6.31 4.75 -10.73
C ARG A 398 -7.41 4.89 -11.77
N LEU A 399 -8.45 5.68 -11.51
CA LEU A 399 -9.50 5.93 -12.50
C LEU A 399 -8.96 6.75 -13.68
N ILE A 400 -8.19 7.81 -13.42
CA ILE A 400 -7.52 8.59 -14.46
C ILE A 400 -6.60 7.68 -15.28
N SER A 401 -5.83 6.81 -14.64
CA SER A 401 -5.01 5.79 -15.33
C SER A 401 -5.82 4.91 -16.28
N CYS A 402 -7.00 4.44 -15.83
CA CYS A 402 -7.90 3.65 -16.67
C CYS A 402 -8.38 4.46 -17.88
N VAL A 403 -8.76 5.72 -17.68
CA VAL A 403 -9.19 6.64 -18.75
C VAL A 403 -8.08 6.84 -19.79
N LEU A 404 -6.85 7.09 -19.34
CA LEU A 404 -5.68 7.29 -20.20
C LEU A 404 -5.24 6.03 -20.93
N SER A 405 -5.59 4.85 -20.41
CA SER A 405 -5.34 3.57 -21.10
C SER A 405 -6.29 3.31 -22.27
N ILE A 406 -7.35 4.13 -22.43
CA ILE A 406 -8.39 3.96 -23.44
C ILE A 406 -8.41 5.14 -24.40
N TRP A 407 -8.32 6.37 -23.90
CA TRP A 407 -8.50 7.59 -24.69
C TRP A 407 -7.30 8.53 -24.60
N ASN A 408 -7.14 9.36 -25.63
CA ASN A 408 -6.04 10.31 -25.72
C ASN A 408 -6.39 11.60 -24.97
N VAL A 409 -5.41 12.12 -24.21
CA VAL A 409 -5.50 13.44 -23.57
C VAL A 409 -5.77 14.51 -24.61
N LYS A 410 -6.67 15.42 -24.28
CA LYS A 410 -7.01 16.58 -25.10
C LYS A 410 -5.94 17.65 -24.97
N ILE A 411 -5.57 18.25 -26.10
CA ILE A 411 -4.77 19.47 -26.12
C ILE A 411 -5.69 20.66 -26.32
N TYR A 412 -5.59 21.67 -25.45
CA TYR A 412 -6.32 22.93 -25.53
C TYR A 412 -5.35 24.10 -25.38
N ASN A 413 -5.32 25.02 -26.34
CA ASN A 413 -4.38 26.14 -26.37
C ASN A 413 -2.92 25.72 -26.14
N LYS A 414 -2.48 24.64 -26.79
CA LYS A 414 -1.14 24.02 -26.66
C LYS A 414 -0.83 23.40 -25.28
N VAL A 415 -1.82 23.30 -24.39
CA VAL A 415 -1.68 22.67 -23.07
C VAL A 415 -2.40 21.32 -23.08
N GLU A 416 -1.74 20.26 -22.60
CA GLU A 416 -2.40 18.99 -22.34
C GLU A 416 -3.31 19.10 -21.12
N LEU A 417 -4.58 18.71 -21.26
CA LEU A 417 -5.58 18.80 -20.20
C LEU A 417 -5.50 17.59 -19.25
N LEU A 418 -4.40 17.52 -18.51
CA LEU A 418 -4.09 16.46 -17.56
C LEU A 418 -3.50 17.09 -16.29
N PHE A 419 -4.29 17.08 -15.23
CA PHE A 419 -4.03 17.76 -13.96
C PHE A 419 -4.37 16.86 -12.79
N SER A 420 -3.98 17.26 -11.59
CA SER A 420 -4.32 16.54 -10.37
C SER A 420 -5.84 16.47 -10.22
N ALA A 421 -6.37 15.26 -10.08
CA ALA A 421 -7.80 14.97 -10.01
C ALA A 421 -8.65 15.44 -11.22
N PHE A 422 -8.04 15.81 -12.34
CA PHE A 422 -8.76 16.31 -13.51
C PHE A 422 -8.11 15.85 -14.82
N VAL A 423 -8.90 15.31 -15.74
CA VAL A 423 -8.43 14.98 -17.10
C VAL A 423 -9.51 15.21 -18.14
N VAL A 424 -9.11 15.69 -19.32
CA VAL A 424 -9.96 15.73 -20.50
C VAL A 424 -9.36 14.84 -21.58
N VAL A 425 -10.18 13.95 -22.12
CA VAL A 425 -9.79 13.05 -23.22
C VAL A 425 -10.74 13.17 -24.40
N SER A 426 -10.24 12.90 -25.61
CA SER A 426 -11.09 12.83 -26.79
C SER A 426 -11.62 11.41 -26.98
N LEU A 427 -12.95 11.27 -26.95
CA LEU A 427 -13.64 10.01 -27.23
C LEU A 427 -13.63 9.71 -28.73
N ASP A 428 -13.93 10.73 -29.54
CA ASP A 428 -13.87 10.67 -30.99
C ASP A 428 -13.59 12.06 -31.60
N ARG A 429 -13.99 12.29 -32.87
CA ARG A 429 -13.78 13.57 -33.56
C ARG A 429 -14.67 14.70 -33.02
N ASN A 430 -15.80 14.38 -32.41
CA ASN A 430 -16.85 15.32 -32.02
C ASN A 430 -17.16 15.32 -30.52
N HIS A 431 -16.71 14.29 -29.80
CA HIS A 431 -16.98 14.08 -28.39
C HIS A 431 -15.70 14.11 -27.56
N ASP A 432 -15.74 14.87 -26.47
CA ASP A 432 -14.73 14.90 -25.42
C ASP A 432 -15.34 14.41 -24.10
N LEU A 433 -14.51 13.86 -23.22
CA LEU A 433 -14.87 13.38 -21.89
C LEU A 433 -14.01 14.11 -20.85
N VAL A 434 -14.65 14.69 -19.86
CA VAL A 434 -14.02 15.30 -18.68
C VAL A 434 -14.25 14.37 -17.49
N VAL A 435 -13.19 14.11 -16.75
CA VAL A 435 -13.23 13.41 -15.46
C VAL A 435 -12.64 14.34 -14.43
N GLN A 436 -13.43 14.71 -13.43
CA GLN A 436 -13.01 15.59 -12.35
C GLN A 436 -13.42 14.97 -11.02
N ALA A 437 -12.47 14.79 -10.11
CA ALA A 437 -12.78 14.42 -8.74
C ALA A 437 -12.71 15.64 -7.82
N ASP A 438 -13.64 15.70 -6.88
CA ASP A 438 -13.60 16.59 -5.74
C ASP A 438 -13.50 15.76 -4.44
N GLN A 439 -13.77 16.39 -3.30
CA GLN A 439 -13.67 15.72 -2.00
C GLN A 439 -14.66 14.57 -1.84
N THR A 440 -15.85 14.61 -2.42
CA THR A 440 -16.93 13.65 -2.13
C THR A 440 -17.45 12.93 -3.37
N SER A 441 -17.05 13.37 -4.56
CA SER A 441 -17.58 12.86 -5.80
C SER A 441 -16.54 12.84 -6.93
N ILE A 442 -16.83 11.99 -7.91
CA ILE A 442 -16.15 11.98 -9.20
C ILE A 442 -17.20 12.33 -10.25
N VAL A 443 -17.07 13.51 -10.84
CA VAL A 443 -17.99 14.02 -11.84
C VAL A 443 -17.43 13.75 -13.23
N ILE A 444 -18.28 13.18 -14.07
CA ILE A 444 -18.01 12.82 -15.45
C ILE A 444 -18.88 13.70 -16.35
N CYS A 445 -18.26 14.35 -17.33
CA CYS A 445 -18.97 15.19 -18.28
C CYS A 445 -18.60 14.81 -19.71
N MET A 446 -19.60 14.48 -20.51
CA MET A 446 -19.43 14.25 -21.95
C MET A 446 -19.85 15.50 -22.70
N ILE A 447 -19.00 15.96 -23.60
CA ILE A 447 -19.18 17.21 -24.34
C ILE A 447 -19.22 16.91 -25.82
N HIS A 448 -20.26 17.36 -26.52
CA HIS A 448 -20.26 17.43 -27.97
C HIS A 448 -19.83 18.83 -28.42
N LYS A 449 -19.05 18.92 -29.51
CA LYS A 449 -18.52 20.21 -30.01
C LYS A 449 -19.59 21.27 -30.29
N GLN A 450 -20.78 20.84 -30.70
CA GLN A 450 -21.88 21.73 -31.14
C GLN A 450 -23.03 21.85 -30.12
N ARG A 451 -23.72 20.74 -29.80
CA ARG A 451 -24.88 20.69 -28.90
C ARG A 451 -25.05 19.29 -28.29
N LYS A 452 -25.65 19.18 -27.11
CA LYS A 452 -25.76 17.93 -26.31
C LYS A 452 -26.64 16.86 -26.94
N GLU A 453 -27.62 17.24 -27.77
CA GLU A 453 -28.56 16.31 -28.42
C GLU A 453 -27.85 15.40 -29.45
N LEU A 454 -26.64 15.76 -29.85
CA LEU A 454 -25.79 14.98 -30.75
C LEU A 454 -24.92 13.96 -30.00
N ILE A 455 -24.98 13.92 -28.67
CA ILE A 455 -24.29 12.89 -27.88
C ILE A 455 -25.02 11.56 -28.08
N ILE A 456 -24.35 10.62 -28.73
CA ILE A 456 -24.91 9.31 -29.04
C ILE A 456 -25.18 8.55 -27.75
N ARG A 457 -26.44 8.10 -27.57
CA ARG A 457 -26.88 7.37 -26.36
C ARG A 457 -26.03 6.12 -26.08
N ASP A 458 -25.70 5.35 -27.11
CA ASP A 458 -24.90 4.14 -26.97
C ASP A 458 -23.45 4.45 -26.56
N LEU A 459 -22.88 5.55 -27.06
CA LEU A 459 -21.56 6.03 -26.64
C LEU A 459 -21.61 6.42 -25.15
N ALA A 460 -22.60 7.20 -24.74
CA ALA A 460 -22.76 7.62 -23.35
C ALA A 460 -22.95 6.44 -22.40
N SER A 461 -23.80 5.48 -22.78
CA SER A 461 -24.04 4.25 -22.02
C SER A 461 -22.75 3.42 -21.90
N SER A 462 -22.00 3.27 -23.00
CA SER A 462 -20.74 2.52 -23.02
C SER A 462 -19.65 3.16 -22.16
N VAL A 463 -19.51 4.49 -22.20
CA VAL A 463 -18.57 5.22 -21.35
C VAL A 463 -18.95 5.06 -19.88
N ARG A 464 -20.24 5.26 -19.54
CA ARG A 464 -20.74 5.10 -18.17
C ARG A 464 -20.45 3.71 -17.63
N GLN A 465 -20.85 2.66 -18.36
CA GLN A 465 -20.60 1.27 -17.96
C GLN A 465 -19.11 0.98 -17.81
N CYS A 466 -18.28 1.46 -18.73
CA CYS A 466 -16.83 1.29 -18.67
C CYS A 466 -16.23 1.92 -17.41
N LEU A 467 -16.62 3.14 -17.06
CA LEU A 467 -16.10 3.84 -15.88
C LEU A 467 -16.64 3.23 -14.58
N GLU A 468 -17.92 2.87 -14.54
CA GLU A 468 -18.56 2.20 -13.41
C GLU A 468 -17.88 0.84 -13.11
N GLU A 469 -17.66 0.00 -14.13
CA GLU A 469 -16.96 -1.28 -13.98
C GLU A 469 -15.52 -1.11 -13.48
N ASN A 470 -14.80 -0.10 -13.98
CA ASN A 470 -13.45 0.19 -13.50
C ASN A 470 -13.44 0.74 -12.08
N LEU A 471 -14.37 1.62 -11.72
CA LEU A 471 -14.47 2.17 -10.39
C LEU A 471 -14.83 1.08 -9.38
N HIS A 472 -15.76 0.19 -9.69
CA HIS A 472 -16.05 -0.99 -8.88
C HIS A 472 -14.80 -1.83 -8.66
N ARG A 473 -14.06 -2.16 -9.71
CA ARG A 473 -12.82 -2.95 -9.62
C ARG A 473 -11.74 -2.27 -8.78
N ILE A 474 -11.63 -0.94 -8.87
CA ILE A 474 -10.70 -0.15 -8.05
C ILE A 474 -11.16 -0.16 -6.59
N SER A 475 -12.45 0.01 -6.34
CA SER A 475 -13.06 0.05 -5.01
C SER A 475 -13.06 -1.30 -4.30
N GLU A 476 -13.11 -2.44 -5.01
CA GLU A 476 -12.98 -3.79 -4.43
C GLU A 476 -11.69 -3.91 -3.58
N VAL A 477 -10.59 -3.31 -4.05
CA VAL A 477 -9.31 -3.27 -3.31
C VAL A 477 -9.43 -2.58 -1.95
N TYR A 478 -10.37 -1.64 -1.81
CA TYR A 478 -10.59 -0.88 -0.58
C TYR A 478 -11.77 -1.40 0.26
N SER A 479 -12.58 -2.32 -0.27
CA SER A 479 -13.84 -2.77 0.36
C SER A 479 -13.74 -4.20 0.92
N ASP A 480 -12.93 -5.06 0.31
CA ASP A 480 -12.83 -6.48 0.70
C ASP A 480 -12.07 -6.71 2.02
N SER A 481 -11.41 -5.69 2.56
CA SER A 481 -10.66 -5.82 3.81
C SER A 481 -11.54 -5.95 5.06
N TYR A 482 -12.87 -5.69 5.01
CA TYR A 482 -13.65 -5.47 6.25
C TYR A 482 -15.14 -5.91 6.30
N ALA A 483 -15.71 -6.66 5.35
CA ALA A 483 -17.13 -7.03 5.43
C ALA A 483 -17.39 -8.54 5.62
N GLU A 484 -17.99 -8.92 6.76
CA GLU A 484 -18.58 -10.25 7.02
C GLU A 484 -19.89 -10.50 6.25
N SER A 485 -20.40 -9.53 5.49
CA SER A 485 -21.65 -9.65 4.73
C SER A 485 -21.41 -9.94 3.24
N PRO A 486 -22.25 -10.78 2.58
CA PRO A 486 -22.12 -11.11 1.15
C PRO A 486 -22.54 -9.96 0.20
N SER A 487 -23.03 -8.83 0.73
CA SER A 487 -23.34 -7.67 -0.08
C SER A 487 -22.04 -6.95 -0.43
N ARG A 488 -21.68 -6.92 -1.72
CA ARG A 488 -20.56 -6.11 -2.21
C ARG A 488 -20.78 -4.68 -1.75
N TYR A 489 -20.01 -4.23 -0.77
CA TYR A 489 -20.04 -2.85 -0.33
C TYR A 489 -19.56 -1.98 -1.49
N VAL A 490 -20.47 -1.22 -2.08
CA VAL A 490 -20.12 -0.19 -3.06
C VAL A 490 -19.98 1.11 -2.28
N PRO A 491 -18.78 1.72 -2.22
CA PRO A 491 -18.57 2.92 -1.41
C PRO A 491 -19.19 4.18 -2.02
N PHE A 492 -19.93 4.05 -3.13
CA PHE A 492 -20.52 5.16 -3.87
C PHE A 492 -21.91 4.82 -4.40
N THR A 493 -22.68 5.86 -4.67
CA THR A 493 -23.93 5.83 -5.43
C THR A 493 -23.74 6.61 -6.73
N MET A 494 -24.40 6.18 -7.80
CA MET A 494 -24.37 6.91 -9.06
C MET A 494 -25.57 7.86 -9.12
N LYS A 495 -25.30 9.14 -9.38
CA LYS A 495 -26.32 10.15 -9.67
C LYS A 495 -26.16 10.61 -11.12
N VAL A 496 -27.22 10.54 -11.91
CA VAL A 496 -27.23 10.98 -13.32
C VAL A 496 -27.94 12.32 -13.39
N GLN A 497 -27.43 13.27 -14.17
CA GLN A 497 -28.07 14.57 -14.27
C GLN A 497 -27.86 15.30 -15.60
N SER A 498 -28.82 16.15 -15.96
CA SER A 498 -28.73 17.09 -17.09
C SER A 498 -28.23 18.46 -16.62
N GLY A 499 -26.91 18.72 -16.68
CA GLY A 499 -26.39 20.05 -16.31
C GLY A 499 -24.92 20.09 -15.92
N CYS A 500 -24.33 21.28 -15.83
CA CYS A 500 -22.89 21.53 -15.68
C CYS A 500 -22.29 21.02 -14.35
N LEU A 501 -20.96 20.99 -14.27
CA LEU A 501 -20.12 20.48 -13.17
C LEU A 501 -20.22 21.30 -11.84
N SER A 502 -21.26 22.10 -11.63
CA SER A 502 -21.44 22.88 -10.40
C SER A 502 -22.15 22.05 -9.31
N PRO A 503 -21.65 22.02 -8.06
CA PRO A 503 -22.36 21.42 -6.92
C PRO A 503 -23.75 22.02 -6.67
N SER A 504 -23.99 23.25 -7.16
CA SER A 504 -25.28 23.96 -7.04
C SER A 504 -26.29 23.63 -8.12
N CYS A 505 -25.91 22.85 -9.13
CA CYS A 505 -26.81 22.46 -10.22
C CYS A 505 -27.42 21.08 -10.02
N LEU A 506 -27.57 20.57 -8.79
CA LEU A 506 -28.22 19.28 -8.47
C LEU A 506 -29.75 19.40 -8.55
N ILE A 507 -30.38 18.87 -9.60
CA ILE A 507 -31.84 18.67 -9.75
C ILE A 507 -32.16 17.20 -9.50
N ASN A 508 -33.34 16.99 -8.92
CA ASN A 508 -33.83 15.77 -8.29
C ASN A 508 -34.16 14.64 -9.28
N VAL A 509 -34.20 13.41 -8.76
CA VAL A 509 -34.32 12.12 -9.49
C VAL A 509 -35.69 11.91 -10.13
N ASP A 510 -36.68 12.74 -9.83
CA ASP A 510 -38.07 12.55 -10.26
C ASP A 510 -38.39 13.09 -11.67
N ASP A 511 -37.42 13.68 -12.38
CA ASP A 511 -37.62 14.30 -13.71
C ASP A 511 -37.06 13.46 -14.89
N VAL A 512 -36.96 12.12 -14.76
CA VAL A 512 -36.67 11.19 -15.88
C VAL A 512 -37.79 10.20 -16.10
#